data_AF-A0A1V5A0V2-F1
#
_entry.id   AF-A0A1V5A0V2-F1
#
_cell.length_a   1.000
_cell.length_b   1.000
_cell.length_c   1.000
_cell.angle_alpha   90.00
_cell.angle_beta   90.00
_cell.angle_gamma   90.00
#
_symmetry.space_group_name_H-M   'P 1'
#
loop_
_entity.id
_entity.type
_entity.pdbx_description
1 polymer ?
#
loop_
_entity_poly.entity_id
_entity_poly.type
_entity_poly.pdbx_seq_one_letter_code
_entity_poly.pdbx_strand_id
1 'polypeptide(L)' 'MATDPVCYMVVDEDESEYRTSYKGQEYFFCSDFCRRKFEENPGRYVKLARSVDIGSDISC' A
#
# COMPACT_ATOMS: atom_id res chain seq x y z
N MET A 1 -6.35 6.99 7.87
CA MET A 1 -6.77 5.58 7.75
C MET A 1 -6.14 4.97 6.51
N ALA A 2 -5.18 4.07 6.69
CA ALA A 2 -4.52 3.35 5.61
C ALA A 2 -5.12 1.94 5.48
N THR A 3 -4.99 1.34 4.30
CA THR A 3 -5.41 -0.06 4.08
C THR A 3 -4.18 -0.92 3.94
N ASP A 4 -4.06 -1.94 4.80
CA ASP A 4 -2.99 -2.92 4.72
C ASP A 4 -3.15 -3.73 3.42
N PRO A 5 -2.21 -3.69 2.47
CA PRO A 5 -2.36 -4.37 1.19
C PRO A 5 -2.19 -5.89 1.27
N VAL A 6 -1.75 -6.44 2.41
CA VAL A 6 -1.56 -7.87 2.65
C VAL A 6 -2.85 -8.51 3.15
N CYS A 7 -3.49 -7.89 4.15
CA CYS A 7 -4.70 -8.43 4.79
C CYS A 7 -5.99 -7.66 4.46
N TYR A 8 -5.90 -6.53 3.78
CA TYR A 8 -7.01 -5.63 3.45
C TYR A 8 -7.76 -5.09 4.68
N MET A 9 -7.13 -5.11 5.86
CA MET A 9 -7.67 -4.43 7.03
C MET A 9 -7.37 -2.93 6.98
N VAL A 10 -8.33 -2.17 7.49
CA VAL A 10 -8.14 -0.74 7.77
C VAL A 10 -7.25 -0.63 9.00
N VAL A 11 -6.17 0.13 8.87
CA VAL A 11 -5.22 0.41 9.93
C VAL A 11 -5.11 1.91 10.09
N ASP A 12 -4.99 2.37 11.32
CA ASP A 12 -4.77 3.79 11.58
C ASP A 12 -3.30 4.13 11.39
N GLU A 13 -3.02 5.02 10.44
CA GLU A 13 -1.66 5.48 10.12
C GLU A 13 -1.00 6.24 11.27
N ASP A 14 -1.81 6.87 12.12
CA ASP A 14 -1.39 7.60 13.31
C ASP A 14 -0.99 6.67 14.48
N GLU A 15 -1.60 5.49 14.57
CA GLU A 15 -1.29 4.48 15.62
C GLU A 15 -0.37 3.35 15.12
N SER A 16 -0.18 3.24 13.80
CA SER A 16 0.63 2.20 13.18
C SER A 16 2.13 2.47 13.35
N GLU A 17 2.78 1.72 14.24
CA GLU A 17 4.25 1.67 14.32
C GLU A 17 4.88 0.93 13.12
N TYR A 18 4.09 0.10 12.43
CA TYR A 18 4.55 -0.74 11.32
C TYR A 18 4.25 -0.09 9.98
N ARG A 19 5.18 0.75 9.51
CA ARG A 19 5.14 1.37 8.17
C ARG A 19 6.39 1.10 7.36
N THR A 20 6.25 1.14 6.03
CA THR A 20 7.38 1.04 5.09
C THR A 20 7.19 2.00 3.92
N SER A 21 8.29 2.54 3.41
CA SER A 21 8.26 3.39 2.22
C SER A 21 8.68 2.56 1.00
N TYR A 22 7.84 2.52 -0.02
CA TYR A 22 8.13 1.80 -1.26
C TYR A 22 7.73 2.63 -2.48
N LYS A 23 8.69 2.87 -3.38
CA LYS A 23 8.53 3.68 -4.60
C LYS A 23 7.97 5.11 -4.35
N GLY A 24 8.31 5.70 -3.21
CA GLY A 24 7.85 7.03 -2.83
C GLY A 24 6.43 7.08 -2.24
N GLN A 25 5.83 5.91 -1.97
CA GLN A 25 4.56 5.80 -1.26
C GLN A 25 4.80 5.16 0.12
N GLU A 26 4.18 5.70 1.17
CA GLU A 26 4.16 5.05 2.48
C GLU A 26 3.02 4.04 2.57
N TYR A 27 3.34 2.86 3.11
CA TYR A 27 2.42 1.77 3.37
C TYR A 27 2.40 1.45 4.86
N PHE A 28 1.22 1.21 5.38
CA PHE A 28 0.98 0.92 6.80
C PHE A 28 0.45 -0.50 6.95
N PHE A 29 0.86 -1.17 8.02
CA PHE A 29 0.53 -2.55 8.29
C PHE A 29 -0.08 -2.71 9.67
N CYS A 30 -0.94 -3.71 9.82
CA CYS A 30 -1.58 -4.00 11.10
C CYS A 30 -0.60 -4.68 12.09
N SER A 31 0.47 -5.29 11.58
CA SER A 31 1.41 -6.10 12.36
C SER A 31 2.73 -6.28 11.63
N ASP A 32 3.78 -6.64 12.37
CA ASP A 32 5.11 -6.98 11.82
C ASP A 32 5.04 -8.08 10.73
N PHE A 33 4.16 -9.07 10.91
CA PHE A 33 3.96 -10.14 9.94
C PHE A 33 3.54 -9.63 8.55
N CYS A 34 2.59 -8.69 8.50
CA CYS A 34 2.15 -8.08 7.25
C CYS A 34 3.26 -7.24 6.63
N ARG A 35 3.99 -6.46 7.44
CA ARG A 35 5.17 -5.72 6.98
C ARG A 35 6.19 -6.63 6.31
N ARG A 36 6.56 -7.74 6.96
CA ARG A 36 7.54 -8.69 6.42
C ARG A 36 7.06 -9.33 5.12
N LYS A 37 5.80 -9.76 5.05
CA LYS A 37 5.20 -10.28 3.80
C LYS A 37 5.24 -9.26 2.67
N PHE A 38 5.00 -7.99 3.00
CA PHE A 38 5.09 -6.92 2.02
C PHE A 38 6.53 -6.71 1.57
N GLU A 39 7.51 -6.69 2.49
CA GLU A 39 8.94 -6.56 2.17
C GLU A 39 9.47 -7.73 1.31
N GLU A 40 8.94 -8.95 1.51
CA GLU A 40 9.28 -10.11 0.68
C GLU A 40 8.82 -9.93 -0.78
N ASN A 41 7.68 -9.29 -1.02
CA ASN A 41 7.09 -9.15 -2.37
C ASN A 41 6.30 -7.86 -2.58
N PRO A 42 6.92 -6.67 -2.45
CA PRO A 42 6.19 -5.40 -2.45
C PRO A 42 5.57 -5.11 -3.81
N GLY A 43 6.21 -5.55 -4.89
CA GLY A 43 5.73 -5.37 -6.26
C GLY A 43 4.38 -6.03 -6.56
N ARG A 44 4.01 -7.11 -5.85
CA ARG A 44 2.69 -7.75 -6.03
C ARG A 44 1.57 -6.92 -5.40
N TYR A 45 1.84 -6.34 -4.24
CA TYR A 45 0.90 -5.52 -3.48
C TYR A 45 0.73 -4.13 -4.10
N VAL A 46 1.83 -3.52 -4.55
CA VAL A 46 1.83 -2.16 -5.12
C VAL A 46 1.22 -2.10 -6.52
N LYS A 47 1.30 -3.20 -7.30
CA LYS A 47 0.68 -3.26 -8.63
C LYS A 47 -0.84 -3.09 -8.59
N LEU A 48 -1.49 -3.51 -7.51
CA LEU A 48 -2.95 -3.42 -7.39
C LEU A 48 -3.42 -1.97 -7.19
N ALA A 49 -2.60 -1.11 -6.58
CA ALA A 49 -2.93 0.30 -6.37
C ALA A 49 -2.78 1.16 -7.64
N ARG A 50 -1.99 0.70 -8.63
CA ARG A 50 -1.63 1.49 -9.82
C ARG A 50 -2.49 1.18 -11.05
N SER A 51 -3.67 0.59 -10.89
CA SER A 51 -4.60 0.37 -12.01
C SER A 51 -5.80 1.32 -12.01
N VAL A 52 -5.79 2.39 -11.20
CA VAL A 52 -6.71 3.51 -11.36
C VAL A 52 -5.98 4.63 -12.11
N ASP A 53 -5.46 4.29 -13.29
CA ASP A 53 -5.21 5.26 -14.34
C ASP A 53 -6.59 5.64 -14.91
N ILE A 54 -7.30 6.54 -14.23
CA ILE A 54 -8.42 7.23 -14.86
C ILE A 54 -7.81 8.07 -15.99
N GLY A 55 -7.89 7.50 -17.19
CA GLY A 55 -8.03 8.18 -18.47
C GLY A 55 -7.20 9.44 -18.66
N SER A 56 -5.94 9.26 -19.02
CA SER A 56 -5.28 10.17 -19.97
C SER A 56 -5.97 10.03 -21.34
N ASP A 57 -7.08 10.73 -21.57
CA ASP A 57 -7.53 11.16 -22.90
C ASP A 57 -8.76 12.07 -22.77
N ILE A 58 -8.59 13.38 -22.96
CA ILE A 58 -9.48 14.30 -23.71
C ILE A 58 -8.65 15.58 -23.86
N SER A 59 -7.79 15.56 -24.87
CA SER A 59 -7.28 16.76 -25.52
C SER A 59 -7.82 16.75 -26.94
N CYS A 60 -8.91 17.49 -27.17
CA CYS A 60 -9.23 18.21 -28.40
C CYS A 60 -10.44 19.11 -28.13
#